data_AF-A0A6P5N8A0-F1
#
_entry.id   AF-A0A6P5N8A0-F1
#
_cell.length_a   1.000
_cell.length_b   1.000
_cell.length_c   1.000
_cell.angle_alpha   90.00
_cell.angle_beta   90.00
_cell.angle_gamma   90.00
#
_symmetry.space_group_name_H-M   'P 1'
#
loop_
_entity.id
_entity.type
_entity.pdbx_description
1 polymer ?
#
loop_
_entity_poly.entity_id
_entity_poly.type
_entity_poly.pdbx_seq_one_letter_code
_entity_poly.pdbx_strand_id
1 'polypeptide(L)'
;MSKKEGALLQFAPMQSSVDEGFWHRFSSLKLNKLGIDDSPLPIIGFYAPCSHSQVSNQLTLLAESLPSESSDSSLVPEPCSGNRNKCSVPGVLYNTNTVEGFHALDKMKLLKEEVAKIWNDIVTGKAAEDCAMLSRFLLNCTHAYGVY
;
A
#
# COMPACT_ATOMS: atom_id res chain seq x y z
N MET A 1 27.88 40.74 1.36
CA MET A 1 27.11 39.73 0.60
C MET A 1 26.91 38.53 1.50
N SER A 2 25.73 38.39 2.11
CA SER A 2 25.43 37.29 3.03
C SER A 2 25.06 36.05 2.23
N LYS A 3 25.82 34.95 2.38
CA LYS A 3 25.46 33.64 1.83
C LYS A 3 24.12 33.24 2.45
N LYS A 4 23.05 33.15 1.65
CA LYS A 4 21.88 32.39 2.07
C LYS A 4 22.31 30.93 2.18
N GLU A 5 22.54 30.46 3.40
CA GLU A 5 22.57 29.03 3.68
C GLU A 5 21.25 28.45 3.19
N GLY A 6 21.31 27.53 2.22
CA GLY A 6 20.13 26.84 1.73
C GLY A 6 19.56 26.00 2.85
N ALA A 7 18.33 26.28 3.27
CA ALA A 7 17.63 25.42 4.22
C ALA A 7 17.51 24.00 3.64
N LEU A 8 17.82 22.99 4.45
CA LEU A 8 17.66 21.59 4.06
C LEU A 8 16.18 21.29 3.82
N LEU A 9 15.86 20.71 2.67
CA LEU A 9 14.50 20.27 2.35
C LEU A 9 14.13 19.09 3.25
N GLN A 10 13.04 19.25 4.01
CA GLN A 10 12.47 18.21 4.86
C GLN A 10 11.10 17.81 4.31
N PHE A 11 10.79 16.52 4.38
CA PHE A 11 9.51 15.98 3.94
C PHE A 11 8.65 15.62 5.16
N ALA A 12 7.37 15.97 5.11
CA ALA A 12 6.42 15.54 6.14
C ALA A 12 6.10 14.05 5.96
N PRO A 13 6.07 13.24 7.05
CA PRO A 13 5.68 11.84 6.97
C PRO A 13 4.24 11.67 6.49
N MET A 14 4.03 10.76 5.54
CA MET A 14 2.69 10.39 5.09
C MET A 14 1.97 9.56 6.16
N GLN A 15 0.71 9.88 6.41
CA GLN A 15 -0.13 9.15 7.36
C GLN A 15 -0.96 8.10 6.63
N SER A 16 -1.21 6.96 7.28
CA SER A 16 -2.04 5.87 6.76
C SER A 16 -3.33 5.71 7.57
N SER A 17 -4.42 5.39 6.90
CA SER A 17 -5.70 5.02 7.50
C SER A 17 -6.21 3.72 6.87
N VAL A 18 -6.78 2.83 7.67
CA VAL A 18 -7.34 1.57 7.17
C VAL A 18 -8.79 1.52 7.61
N ASP A 19 -9.69 1.47 6.64
CA ASP A 19 -11.12 1.36 6.87
C ASP A 19 -11.48 0.00 7.46
N GLU A 20 -12.53 -0.05 8.28
CA GLU A 20 -12.98 -1.31 8.89
C GLU A 20 -13.36 -2.36 7.82
N GLY A 21 -13.97 -1.92 6.73
CA GLY A 21 -14.37 -2.78 5.62
C GLY A 21 -13.19 -3.48 4.94
N PHE A 22 -11.99 -2.90 4.99
CA PHE A 22 -10.76 -3.55 4.52
C PHE A 22 -10.48 -4.83 5.29
N TRP A 23 -10.53 -4.78 6.63
CA TRP A 23 -10.25 -5.95 7.46
C TRP A 23 -11.33 -7.02 7.32
N HIS A 24 -12.60 -6.64 7.26
CA HIS A 24 -13.69 -7.60 7.03
C HIS A 24 -13.54 -8.36 5.71
N ARG A 25 -13.22 -7.64 4.63
CA ARG A 25 -12.94 -8.25 3.32
C ARG A 25 -11.67 -9.08 3.33
N PHE A 26 -10.59 -8.59 3.96
CA PHE A 26 -9.33 -9.31 4.03
C PHE A 26 -9.49 -10.64 4.77
N SER A 27 -10.21 -10.65 5.90
CA SER A 27 -10.51 -11.88 6.65
C SER A 27 -11.32 -12.86 5.81
N SER A 28 -12.31 -12.39 5.06
CA SER A 28 -13.12 -13.23 4.15
C SER A 28 -12.25 -13.83 3.05
N LEU A 29 -11.44 -12.99 2.37
CA LEU A 29 -10.51 -13.42 1.33
C LEU A 29 -9.49 -14.44 1.85
N LYS A 30 -8.97 -14.21 3.07
CA LYS A 30 -8.01 -15.10 3.70
C LYS A 30 -8.61 -16.46 4.03
N LEU A 31 -9.84 -16.50 4.55
CA LEU A 31 -10.52 -17.75 4.88
C LEU A 31 -11.00 -18.51 3.63
N ASN A 32 -11.52 -17.80 2.63
CA ASN A 32 -12.17 -18.43 1.47
C ASN A 32 -11.17 -18.81 0.36
N LYS A 33 -10.09 -18.03 0.17
CA LYS A 33 -9.16 -18.20 -0.96
C LYS A 33 -7.71 -18.45 -0.57
N LEU A 34 -7.14 -17.64 0.33
CA LEU A 34 -5.69 -17.70 0.61
C LEU A 34 -5.35 -18.89 1.52
N GLY A 35 -6.20 -19.21 2.49
CA GLY A 35 -5.93 -20.22 3.49
C GLY A 35 -4.60 -19.94 4.22
N ILE A 36 -3.68 -20.90 4.14
CA ILE A 36 -2.35 -20.81 4.75
C ILE A 36 -1.31 -20.08 3.88
N ASP A 37 -1.70 -19.60 2.71
CA ASP A 37 -0.79 -18.87 1.83
C ASP A 37 -0.41 -17.51 2.43
N ASP A 38 0.88 -17.33 2.67
CA ASP A 38 1.50 -16.09 3.16
C ASP A 38 2.19 -15.32 2.02
N SER A 39 1.83 -15.63 0.76
CA SER A 39 2.34 -14.91 -0.41
C SER A 39 1.92 -13.44 -0.42
N PRO A 40 2.77 -12.53 -0.95
CA PRO A 40 2.45 -11.11 -1.03
C PRO A 40 1.23 -10.87 -1.92
N LEU A 41 0.27 -10.11 -1.40
CA LEU A 41 -0.97 -9.77 -2.10
C LEU A 41 -0.88 -8.34 -2.64
N PRO A 42 -1.04 -8.11 -3.96
CA PRO A 42 -1.09 -6.76 -4.49
C PRO A 42 -2.40 -6.07 -4.08
N ILE A 43 -2.29 -4.83 -3.62
CA ILE A 43 -3.43 -4.01 -3.16
C ILE A 43 -3.37 -2.61 -3.75
N ILE A 44 -4.49 -1.89 -3.75
CA ILE A 44 -4.57 -0.48 -4.21
C ILE A 44 -4.90 0.41 -3.02
N GLY A 45 -4.04 1.39 -2.74
CA GLY A 45 -4.32 2.44 -1.77
C GLY A 45 -4.91 3.67 -2.43
N PHE A 46 -5.67 4.45 -1.65
CA PHE A 46 -6.28 5.69 -2.12
C PHE A 46 -5.81 6.87 -1.30
N TYR A 47 -5.23 7.87 -1.93
CA TYR A 47 -4.96 9.16 -1.28
C TYR A 47 -5.61 10.27 -2.09
N ALA A 48 -5.71 11.47 -1.52
CA ALA A 48 -6.20 12.63 -2.24
C ALA A 48 -5.38 13.87 -1.90
N PRO A 49 -5.44 14.92 -2.75
CA PRO A 49 -4.86 16.21 -2.41
C PRO A 49 -5.41 16.73 -1.07
N CYS A 50 -4.59 17.44 -0.28
CA CYS A 50 -5.05 18.05 0.96
C CYS A 50 -6.09 19.14 0.66
N SER A 51 -7.34 18.91 1.06
CA SER A 51 -8.44 19.86 0.88
C SER A 51 -8.55 20.88 2.02
N HIS A 52 -7.75 20.75 3.08
CA HIS A 52 -7.81 21.60 4.27
C HIS A 52 -6.40 21.95 4.77
N SER A 53 -6.23 23.18 5.26
CA SER A 53 -4.92 23.72 5.70
C SER A 53 -4.41 23.13 7.02
N GLN A 54 -5.32 22.59 7.85
CA GLN A 54 -5.01 22.06 9.18
C GLN A 54 -4.96 20.53 9.25
N VAL A 55 -5.42 19.83 8.21
CA VAL A 55 -5.51 18.37 8.20
C VAL A 55 -4.83 17.84 6.95
N SER A 56 -3.72 17.13 7.15
CA SER A 56 -3.06 16.41 6.07
C SER A 56 -3.96 15.28 5.59
N ASN A 57 -3.99 15.08 4.28
CA ASN A 57 -4.61 13.88 3.74
C ASN A 57 -3.78 12.63 4.10
N GLN A 58 -4.43 11.48 4.03
CA GLN A 58 -3.89 10.19 4.45
C GLN A 58 -4.03 9.19 3.30
N LEU A 59 -3.13 8.21 3.26
CA LEU A 59 -3.28 7.04 2.41
C LEU A 59 -4.32 6.13 3.07
N THR A 60 -5.50 6.02 2.47
CA THR A 60 -6.62 5.22 2.95
C THR A 60 -6.70 3.89 2.22
N LEU A 61 -6.84 2.79 2.98
CA LEU A 61 -7.19 1.47 2.44
C LEU A 61 -8.67 1.19 2.68
N LEU A 62 -9.37 0.74 1.64
CA LEU A 62 -10.81 0.48 1.64
C LEU A 62 -11.08 -0.99 1.31
N ALA A 63 -12.32 -1.45 1.47
CA ALA A 63 -12.73 -2.79 1.01
C ALA A 63 -12.36 -3.05 -0.48
N GLU A 64 -12.45 -2.02 -1.31
CA GLU A 64 -12.12 -2.02 -2.75
C GLU A 64 -10.61 -2.10 -3.04
N SER A 65 -9.76 -1.91 -2.02
CA SER A 65 -8.30 -2.00 -2.14
C SER A 65 -7.81 -3.43 -2.38
N LEU A 66 -8.64 -4.43 -2.06
CA LEU A 66 -8.33 -5.85 -2.20
C LEU A 66 -8.83 -6.39 -3.55
N PRO A 67 -8.18 -7.43 -4.09
CA PRO A 67 -8.65 -8.07 -5.31
C PRO A 67 -10.03 -8.72 -5.10
N SER A 68 -10.87 -8.68 -6.13
CA SER A 68 -12.23 -9.24 -6.07
C SER A 68 -12.20 -10.77 -5.91
N GLU A 69 -13.06 -11.29 -5.04
CA GLU A 69 -13.27 -12.73 -4.86
C GLU A 69 -13.90 -13.41 -6.09
N SER A 70 -14.47 -12.66 -7.03
CA SER A 70 -15.14 -13.23 -8.21
C SER A 70 -14.23 -13.50 -9.41
N SER A 71 -13.01 -12.94 -9.44
CA SER A 71 -12.12 -13.04 -10.60
C SER A 71 -11.25 -14.29 -10.51
N ASP A 72 -11.67 -15.35 -11.20
CA ASP A 72 -11.08 -16.70 -11.20
C ASP A 72 -9.76 -16.82 -11.99
N SER A 73 -9.09 -15.70 -12.31
CA SER A 73 -7.87 -15.75 -13.14
C SER A 73 -6.75 -14.79 -12.76
N SER A 74 -6.94 -13.90 -11.78
CA SER A 74 -5.80 -13.13 -11.26
C SER A 74 -6.17 -12.40 -9.97
N LEU A 75 -5.33 -12.50 -8.93
CA LEU A 75 -5.38 -11.68 -7.71
C LEU A 75 -4.95 -10.22 -7.98
N VAL A 76 -5.28 -9.67 -9.15
CA VAL A 76 -4.94 -8.30 -9.51
C VAL A 76 -6.13 -7.43 -9.08
N PRO A 77 -5.93 -6.45 -8.20
CA PRO A 77 -6.98 -5.52 -7.86
C PRO A 77 -7.42 -4.77 -9.11
N GLU A 78 -8.73 -4.67 -9.34
CA GLU A 78 -9.24 -3.95 -10.51
C GLU A 78 -8.82 -2.48 -10.42
N PRO A 79 -8.38 -1.85 -11.52
CA PRO A 79 -8.08 -0.43 -11.51
C PRO A 79 -9.38 0.33 -11.26
N CYS A 80 -9.64 0.69 -10.01
CA CYS A 80 -10.69 1.65 -9.69
C CYS A 80 -10.35 2.94 -10.44
N SER A 81 -11.23 3.32 -11.38
CA SER A 81 -11.17 4.60 -12.07
C SER A 81 -11.12 5.70 -11.01
N GLY A 82 -9.92 6.24 -10.78
CA GLY A 82 -9.67 7.21 -9.73
C GLY A 82 -10.65 8.36 -9.88
N ASN A 83 -11.47 8.61 -8.86
CA ASN A 83 -12.31 9.79 -8.88
C ASN A 83 -11.43 11.03 -8.61
N ARG A 84 -11.94 12.23 -8.90
CA ARG A 84 -11.19 13.49 -8.71
C ARG A 84 -10.58 13.66 -7.30
N ASN A 85 -11.11 12.94 -6.31
CA ASN A 85 -10.72 12.96 -4.92
C ASN A 85 -10.14 11.61 -4.44
N LYS A 86 -9.71 10.71 -5.34
CA LYS A 86 -9.15 9.40 -5.03
C LYS A 86 -8.10 9.03 -6.08
N CYS A 87 -6.84 9.30 -5.77
CA CYS A 87 -5.68 8.84 -6.52
C CYS A 87 -5.35 7.40 -6.10
N SER A 88 -5.47 6.48 -7.04
CA SER A 88 -5.13 5.07 -6.86
C SER A 88 -3.61 4.89 -6.87
N VAL A 89 -3.07 4.17 -5.89
CA VAL A 89 -1.65 3.90 -5.74
C VAL A 89 -1.44 2.41 -5.58
N PRO A 90 -0.51 1.80 -6.34
CA PRO A 90 -0.19 0.39 -6.18
C PRO A 90 0.57 0.14 -4.87
N GLY A 91 0.22 -0.94 -4.18
CA GLY A 91 0.94 -1.40 -3.00
C GLY A 91 0.93 -2.91 -2.86
N VAL A 92 1.65 -3.39 -1.84
CA VAL A 92 1.78 -4.82 -1.54
C VAL A 92 1.47 -5.07 -0.07
N LEU A 93 0.63 -6.06 0.18
CA LEU A 93 0.27 -6.56 1.50
C LEU A 93 1.04 -7.84 1.80
N TYR A 94 1.87 -7.81 2.83
CA TYR A 94 2.52 -8.98 3.41
C TYR A 94 1.79 -9.34 4.69
N ASN A 95 0.99 -10.39 4.60
CA ASN A 95 0.33 -10.97 5.76
C ASN A 95 1.11 -12.20 6.22
N THR A 96 1.44 -12.28 7.51
CA THR A 96 1.96 -13.51 8.12
C THR A 96 0.89 -14.18 8.98
N ASN A 97 0.83 -15.51 8.93
CA ASN A 97 -0.09 -16.30 9.76
C ASN A 97 0.24 -16.27 11.25
N THR A 98 1.52 -16.11 11.60
CA THR A 98 1.99 -16.12 12.99
C THR A 98 2.61 -14.77 13.37
N VAL A 99 2.53 -14.46 14.66
CA VAL A 99 3.17 -13.26 15.24
C VAL A 99 4.69 -13.40 15.22
N GLU A 100 5.19 -14.62 15.44
CA GLU A 100 6.61 -14.96 15.35
C GLU A 100 7.13 -14.72 13.92
N GLY A 101 6.36 -15.11 12.90
CA GLY A 101 6.68 -14.85 11.51
C GLY A 101 6.80 -13.36 11.17
N PHE A 102 5.97 -12.52 11.79
CA PHE A 102 6.04 -11.06 11.64
C PHE A 102 7.26 -10.43 12.29
N HIS A 103 7.67 -10.95 13.45
CA HIS A 103 8.89 -10.49 14.10
C HIS A 103 10.15 -10.96 13.37
N ALA A 104 10.11 -12.16 12.77
CA ALA A 104 11.18 -12.70 11.93
C ALA A 104 11.25 -12.03 10.54
N LEU A 105 10.22 -11.29 10.15
CA LEU A 105 10.14 -10.61 8.86
C LEU A 105 11.22 -9.53 8.75
N ASP A 106 12.08 -9.63 7.73
CA ASP A 106 13.08 -8.61 7.43
C ASP A 106 12.43 -7.41 6.74
N LYS A 107 11.88 -6.50 7.56
CA LYS A 107 11.23 -5.26 7.12
C LYS A 107 12.13 -4.40 6.24
N MET A 108 13.44 -4.41 6.49
CA MET A 108 14.40 -3.62 5.74
C MET A 108 14.65 -4.22 4.35
N LYS A 109 14.71 -5.55 4.26
CA LYS A 109 14.82 -6.24 2.98
C LYS A 109 13.58 -6.01 2.12
N LEU A 110 12.39 -6.19 2.67
CA LEU A 110 11.13 -5.94 1.93
C LEU A 110 11.03 -4.50 1.45
N LEU A 111 11.38 -3.54 2.31
CA LEU A 111 11.41 -2.13 1.92
C LEU A 111 12.39 -1.89 0.74
N LYS A 112 13.59 -2.48 0.78
CA LYS A 112 14.56 -2.36 -0.32
C LYS A 112 14.06 -2.98 -1.62
N GLU A 113 13.36 -4.10 -1.54
CA GLU A 113 12.77 -4.75 -2.72
C GLU A 113 11.71 -3.86 -3.37
N GLU A 114 10.83 -3.23 -2.58
CA GLU A 114 9.84 -2.29 -3.11
C GLU A 114 10.48 -0.99 -3.65
N VAL A 115 11.50 -0.46 -2.96
CA VAL A 115 12.26 0.71 -3.45
C VAL A 115 12.96 0.39 -4.77
N ALA A 116 13.50 -0.82 -4.93
CA ALA A 116 14.12 -1.24 -6.18
C ALA A 116 13.10 -1.27 -7.35
N LYS A 117 11.84 -1.64 -7.08
CA LYS A 117 10.76 -1.56 -8.09
C LYS A 117 10.49 -0.11 -8.50
N ILE A 118 10.36 0.80 -7.53
CA ILE A 118 10.21 2.25 -7.81
C ILE A 118 11.39 2.75 -8.65
N TRP A 119 12.61 2.39 -8.28
CA TRP A 119 13.81 2.79 -9.00
C TRP A 119 13.84 2.27 -10.44
N ASN A 120 13.46 1.01 -10.66
CA ASN A 120 13.36 0.44 -11.99
C ASN A 120 12.30 1.16 -12.84
N ASP A 121 11.15 1.52 -12.25
CA ASP A 121 10.11 2.28 -12.97
C ASP A 121 10.58 3.69 -13.34
N ILE A 122 11.42 4.32 -12.51
CA ILE A 122 12.06 5.60 -12.81
C ILE A 122 13.04 5.45 -13.98
N VAL A 123 13.95 4.47 -13.91
CA VAL A 123 15.00 4.26 -14.92
C VAL A 123 14.40 3.86 -16.28
N THR A 124 13.34 3.05 -16.28
CA THR A 124 12.67 2.60 -17.50
C THR A 124 11.74 3.66 -18.12
N GLY A 125 11.52 4.78 -17.43
CA GLY A 125 10.62 5.84 -17.90
C GLY A 125 9.13 5.59 -17.65
N LYS A 126 8.76 4.43 -17.10
CA LYS A 126 7.36 4.11 -16.75
C LYS A 126 6.78 5.09 -15.73
N ALA A 127 7.61 5.56 -14.79
CA ALA A 127 7.19 6.56 -13.81
C ALA A 127 6.83 7.92 -14.45
N ALA A 128 7.30 8.20 -15.68
CA ALA A 128 6.92 9.41 -16.41
C ALA A 128 5.57 9.25 -17.14
N GLU A 129 5.21 8.01 -17.51
CA GLU A 129 3.91 7.68 -18.09
C GLU A 129 2.82 7.60 -17.00
N ASP A 130 3.14 6.97 -15.88
CA ASP A 130 2.26 6.87 -14.71
C ASP A 130 2.99 7.24 -13.41
N CYS A 131 2.76 8.48 -12.96
CA CYS A 131 3.33 9.01 -11.73
C CYS A 131 2.86 8.28 -10.48
N ALA A 132 1.74 7.54 -10.51
CA ALA A 132 1.24 6.81 -9.35
C ALA A 132 2.22 5.71 -8.88
N MET A 133 3.06 5.21 -9.80
CA MET A 133 4.09 4.20 -9.53
C MET A 133 5.19 4.69 -8.58
N LEU A 134 5.34 6.01 -8.41
CA LEU A 134 6.32 6.59 -7.48
C LEU A 134 5.88 6.50 -6.02
N SER A 135 4.57 6.49 -5.78
CA SER A 135 3.99 6.52 -4.45
C SER A 135 3.74 5.12 -3.87
N ARG A 136 4.37 4.08 -4.45
CA ARG A 136 4.21 2.69 -4.02
C ARG A 136 4.36 2.55 -2.50
N PHE A 137 3.49 1.75 -1.89
CA PHE A 137 3.50 1.50 -0.47
C PHE A 137 3.53 0.00 -0.16
N LEU A 138 3.95 -0.33 1.06
CA LEU A 138 3.89 -1.69 1.58
C LEU A 138 3.11 -1.68 2.90
N LEU A 139 2.33 -2.73 3.12
CA LEU A 139 1.63 -2.98 4.37
C LEU A 139 2.05 -4.36 4.90
N ASN A 140 2.66 -4.39 6.09
CA ASN A 140 2.92 -5.63 6.80
C ASN A 140 1.85 -5.80 7.88
N CYS A 141 1.15 -6.92 7.88
CA CYS A 141 0.15 -7.22 8.92
C CYS A 141 0.27 -8.65 9.42
N THR A 142 -0.30 -8.87 10.60
CA THR A 142 -0.48 -10.20 11.17
C THR A 142 -1.97 -10.41 11.35
N HIS A 143 -2.53 -11.33 10.59
CA HIS A 143 -3.87 -11.84 10.89
C HIS A 143 -3.73 -13.29 11.32
N ALA A 144 -3.55 -13.49 12.63
CA ALA A 144 -3.56 -14.82 13.22
C ALA A 144 -4.97 -15.41 13.10
N TYR A 145 -5.06 -16.66 12.67
CA TYR A 145 -6.29 -17.43 12.74
C TYR A 145 -6.87 -17.39 14.16
N GLY A 146 -8.11 -16.93 14.30
CA GLY A 146 -8.94 -17.16 15.48
C GLY A 146 -8.70 -16.23 16.68
N VAL A 147 -9.46 -15.12 16.72
CA VAL A 147 -10.05 -14.64 17.98
C VAL A 147 -11.54 -14.36 17.72
N TYR A 148 -12.32 -15.44 17.62
CA TYR A 148 -13.72 -15.51 18.03
C TYR A 148 -13.98 -16.91 18.58
#